data_AF-A0A852EJN3-F1
#
_entry.id   AF-A0A852EJN3-F1
#
_cell.length_a   1.000
_cell.length_b   1.000
_cell.length_c   1.000
_cell.angle_alpha   90.00
_cell.angle_beta   90.00
_cell.angle_gamma   90.00
#
_symmetry.space_group_name_H-M   'P 1'
#
loop_
_entity.id
_entity.type
_entity.pdbx_description
1 polymer ?
#
loop_
_entity_poly.entity_id
_entity_poly.type
_entity_poly.pdbx_seq_one_letter_code
_entity_poly.pdbx_strand_id
1 'polypeptide(L)'
;SPTGSHVEWCKQLIAATISSQISGSVPSEGVSRDYRALRDGNKLAQMEEAPLFPGESIKVIAKDVMYICPFMGAVSGTLTVTDFRMFIKSVERDPPFVVDVPLGVISRVEKIGVQSHGDNSCGIEIVCKDMRNLRLAYKQEEQNRLEIFENLVTRAFPVSNGLPLFAFSYKEKFAVNGWKVYDPMAEYKRQGLPNESWKISKINSSYELCDTYPAVLVVPTSVKDDDLSKVAAFRAKGRVPVLSWIHPESQATITRCSQPSVGPNDKRCKEDEKYLQTIMDANAQSHKLIIFDARQNSVADTNKAKGGGYESESAYPNAELVFLEIHNIHVMRESLRKLKEIVYPTIDETRWLSNVDSTHWLEYIRV
;
A
#
# COMPACT_ATOMS: atom_id res chain seq x y z
N SER A 1 -22.43 14.23 -27.12
CA SER A 1 -22.02 15.12 -26.04
C SER A 1 -20.73 14.60 -25.40
N PRO A 2 -19.72 15.45 -25.18
CA PRO A 2 -18.40 15.02 -24.68
C PRO A 2 -18.41 14.57 -23.21
N THR A 3 -19.57 14.65 -22.54
CA THR A 3 -19.79 14.20 -21.17
C THR A 3 -19.96 12.68 -21.03
N GLY A 4 -20.36 11.97 -22.10
CA GLY A 4 -20.57 10.52 -22.05
C GLY A 4 -19.27 9.70 -22.07
N SER A 5 -18.25 10.16 -22.80
CA SER A 5 -16.97 9.46 -22.92
C SER A 5 -16.09 9.58 -21.68
N HIS A 6 -16.19 10.68 -20.94
CA HIS A 6 -15.46 10.87 -19.69
C HIS A 6 -16.04 10.03 -18.54
N VAL A 7 -17.37 9.84 -18.51
CA VAL A 7 -18.05 8.98 -17.54
C VAL A 7 -17.64 7.51 -17.73
N GLU A 8 -17.57 7.06 -18.99
CA GLU A 8 -17.17 5.68 -19.29
C GLU A 8 -15.68 5.44 -18.97
N TRP A 9 -14.83 6.44 -19.21
CA TRP A 9 -13.41 6.40 -18.86
C TRP A 9 -13.19 6.33 -17.34
N CYS A 10 -13.90 7.13 -16.54
CA CYS A 10 -13.83 7.07 -15.08
C CYS A 10 -14.31 5.73 -14.52
N LYS A 11 -15.40 5.17 -15.07
CA LYS A 11 -15.89 3.83 -14.72
C LYS A 11 -14.86 2.75 -15.04
N GLN A 12 -14.22 2.83 -16.22
CA GLN A 12 -13.17 1.88 -16.62
C GLN A 12 -11.91 1.99 -15.75
N LEU A 13 -11.51 3.19 -15.34
CA LEU A 13 -10.34 3.39 -14.48
C LEU A 13 -10.56 2.82 -13.07
N ILE A 14 -11.75 3.04 -12.50
CA ILE A 14 -12.16 2.49 -11.20
C ILE A 14 -12.35 0.98 -11.30
N ALA A 15 -13.03 0.48 -12.35
CA ALA A 15 -13.21 -0.94 -12.59
C ALA A 15 -11.88 -1.67 -12.85
N ALA A 16 -10.90 -1.05 -13.51
CA ALA A 16 -9.56 -1.59 -13.71
C ALA A 16 -8.78 -1.66 -12.39
N THR A 17 -8.92 -0.65 -11.53
CA THR A 17 -8.34 -0.62 -10.18
C THR A 17 -8.92 -1.71 -9.27
N ILE A 18 -10.22 -2.01 -9.43
CA ILE A 18 -10.92 -3.09 -8.71
C ILE A 18 -10.60 -4.47 -9.32
N SER A 19 -10.55 -4.58 -10.65
CA SER A 19 -10.35 -5.85 -11.37
C SER A 19 -8.90 -6.34 -11.34
N SER A 20 -7.91 -5.44 -11.26
CA SER A 20 -6.50 -5.83 -11.10
C SER A 20 -6.19 -6.50 -9.76
N GLN A 21 -7.17 -6.57 -8.85
CA GLN A 21 -7.08 -7.29 -7.58
C GLN A 21 -7.92 -8.58 -7.56
N ILE A 22 -8.58 -8.95 -8.67
CA ILE A 22 -9.52 -10.08 -8.75
C ILE A 22 -9.06 -11.22 -9.69
N SER A 23 -8.00 -11.06 -10.49
CA SER A 23 -7.62 -12.12 -11.45
C SER A 23 -6.56 -13.10 -10.90
N GLY A 24 -6.95 -14.37 -10.77
CA GLY A 24 -6.05 -15.50 -10.59
C GLY A 24 -6.75 -16.84 -10.42
N SER A 25 -7.66 -17.23 -11.33
CA SER A 25 -8.12 -18.62 -11.41
C SER A 25 -7.19 -19.42 -12.32
N VAL A 26 -6.57 -20.47 -11.77
CA VAL A 26 -5.84 -21.50 -12.53
C VAL A 26 -6.82 -22.64 -12.86
N PRO A 27 -6.89 -23.14 -14.10
CA PRO A 27 -7.78 -24.26 -14.44
C PRO A 27 -7.15 -25.59 -14.00
N SER A 28 -7.93 -26.46 -13.35
CA SER A 28 -7.55 -27.85 -13.12
C SER A 28 -8.06 -28.75 -14.25
N GLU A 29 -7.14 -29.43 -14.93
CA GLU A 29 -7.46 -30.51 -15.85
C GLU A 29 -7.84 -31.79 -15.11
N GLY A 30 -8.64 -32.62 -15.77
CA GLY A 30 -9.55 -33.59 -15.16
C GLY A 30 -8.95 -34.92 -14.74
N VAL A 31 -9.65 -35.58 -13.81
CA VAL A 31 -9.53 -37.02 -13.57
C VAL A 31 -10.93 -37.62 -13.41
N SER A 32 -11.11 -38.76 -14.08
CA SER A 32 -12.33 -39.50 -14.38
C SER A 32 -13.18 -39.95 -13.18
N ARG A 33 -14.48 -40.07 -13.45
CA ARG A 33 -15.53 -40.76 -12.66
C ARG A 33 -15.18 -42.24 -12.42
N ASP A 34 -15.33 -42.72 -11.18
CA ASP A 34 -16.41 -43.64 -10.77
C ASP A 34 -16.28 -44.10 -9.30
N TYR A 35 -17.40 -44.64 -8.78
CA TYR A 35 -17.63 -45.35 -7.49
C TYR A 35 -18.44 -44.65 -6.39
N ARG A 36 -19.77 -44.83 -6.55
CA ARG A 36 -20.80 -45.34 -5.63
C ARG A 36 -20.77 -44.93 -4.14
N ALA A 37 -21.88 -44.27 -3.80
CA ALA A 37 -22.64 -44.16 -2.55
C ALA A 37 -22.23 -45.05 -1.35
N LEU A 38 -22.38 -44.48 -0.14
CA LEU A 38 -22.05 -44.97 1.21
C LEU A 38 -20.79 -44.32 1.82
N ARG A 39 -20.73 -42.98 1.85
CA ARG A 39 -19.75 -42.22 2.69
C ARG A 39 -20.13 -40.74 2.90
N ASP A 40 -21.42 -40.42 3.00
CA ASP A 40 -21.89 -39.04 2.80
C ASP A 40 -21.59 -38.07 3.96
N GLY A 41 -21.35 -38.54 5.19
CA GLY A 41 -21.04 -37.65 6.32
C GLY A 41 -19.61 -37.09 6.33
N ASN A 42 -18.61 -37.86 5.88
CA ASN A 42 -17.19 -37.45 5.91
C ASN A 42 -16.72 -36.82 4.60
N LYS A 43 -17.39 -37.07 3.47
CA LYS A 43 -17.05 -36.46 2.18
C LYS A 43 -17.43 -34.98 2.11
N LEU A 44 -18.58 -34.59 2.70
CA LEU A 44 -19.01 -33.19 2.70
C LEU A 44 -18.03 -32.28 3.45
N ALA A 45 -17.49 -32.76 4.58
CA ALA A 45 -16.49 -32.03 5.36
C ALA A 45 -15.16 -31.84 4.60
N GLN A 46 -14.67 -32.86 3.88
CA GLN A 46 -13.49 -32.74 3.02
C GLN A 46 -13.71 -31.83 1.81
N MET A 47 -14.94 -31.72 1.32
CA MET A 47 -15.28 -30.84 0.18
C MET A 47 -15.32 -29.37 0.56
N GLU A 48 -15.39 -29.03 1.85
CA GLU A 48 -15.48 -27.64 2.34
C GLU A 48 -14.16 -27.07 2.87
N GLU A 49 -13.10 -27.88 2.96
CA GLU A 49 -11.80 -27.43 3.45
C GLU A 49 -11.16 -26.36 2.55
N ALA A 50 -10.54 -25.36 3.19
CA ALA A 50 -9.84 -24.30 2.50
C ALA A 50 -8.60 -24.86 1.78
N PRO A 51 -8.34 -24.48 0.52
CA PRO A 51 -7.07 -24.80 -0.13
C PRO A 51 -5.93 -24.12 0.63
N LEU A 52 -4.87 -24.86 0.95
CA LEU A 52 -3.75 -24.38 1.73
C LEU A 52 -2.52 -24.15 0.86
N PHE A 53 -1.88 -22.99 1.03
CA PHE A 53 -0.55 -22.77 0.47
C PHE A 53 0.51 -23.60 1.21
N PRO A 54 1.65 -23.93 0.57
CA PRO A 54 2.78 -24.54 1.27
C PRO A 54 3.21 -23.69 2.48
N GLY A 55 3.10 -24.27 3.68
CA GLY A 55 3.41 -23.59 4.94
C GLY A 55 2.22 -22.92 5.64
N GLU A 56 1.05 -22.88 4.99
CA GLU A 56 -0.21 -22.47 5.60
C GLU A 56 -0.77 -23.57 6.49
N SER A 57 -1.32 -23.20 7.65
CA SER A 57 -1.90 -24.15 8.60
C SER A 57 -3.21 -23.66 9.19
N ILE A 58 -4.19 -24.57 9.25
CA ILE A 58 -5.51 -24.30 9.81
C ILE A 58 -5.39 -24.08 11.33
N LYS A 59 -6.11 -23.07 11.83
CA LYS A 59 -6.16 -22.70 13.24
C LYS A 59 -7.54 -22.94 13.84
N VAL A 60 -8.59 -22.67 13.07
CA VAL A 60 -9.98 -22.89 13.48
C VAL A 60 -10.78 -23.37 12.29
N ILE A 61 -11.69 -24.32 12.53
CA ILE A 61 -12.78 -24.67 11.62
C ILE A 61 -14.08 -24.56 12.42
N ALA A 62 -15.02 -23.80 11.89
CA ALA A 62 -16.34 -23.64 12.49
C ALA A 62 -17.42 -23.86 11.43
N LYS A 63 -18.31 -24.82 11.68
CA LYS A 63 -19.48 -25.08 10.83
C LYS A 63 -20.63 -24.15 11.18
N ASP A 64 -21.60 -24.06 10.29
CA ASP A 64 -22.84 -23.30 10.48
C ASP A 64 -22.61 -21.81 10.81
N VAL A 65 -21.52 -21.23 10.29
CA VAL A 65 -21.24 -19.80 10.37
C VAL A 65 -21.99 -19.10 9.25
N MET A 66 -22.77 -18.08 9.61
CA MET A 66 -23.56 -17.32 8.67
C MET A 66 -22.79 -16.08 8.21
N TYR A 67 -22.40 -16.03 6.94
CA TYR A 67 -21.92 -14.81 6.31
C TYR A 67 -23.11 -13.96 5.86
N ILE A 68 -23.18 -12.72 6.33
CA ILE A 68 -24.21 -11.76 5.92
C ILE A 68 -23.69 -11.00 4.71
N CYS A 69 -23.93 -11.55 3.52
CA CYS A 69 -23.56 -10.92 2.26
C CYS A 69 -24.47 -9.71 2.01
N PRO A 70 -23.93 -8.48 1.85
CA PRO A 70 -24.78 -7.32 1.61
C PRO A 70 -25.50 -7.36 0.25
N PHE A 71 -25.06 -8.22 -0.67
CA PHE A 71 -25.61 -8.33 -2.02
C PHE A 71 -26.59 -9.50 -2.19
N MET A 72 -26.41 -10.58 -1.41
CA MET A 72 -27.11 -11.86 -1.63
C MET A 72 -27.86 -12.35 -0.38
N GLY A 73 -27.79 -11.61 0.73
CA GLY A 73 -28.35 -12.02 2.02
C GLY A 73 -27.46 -12.99 2.79
N ALA A 74 -28.05 -13.64 3.79
CA ALA A 74 -27.36 -14.59 4.64
C ALA A 74 -27.01 -15.89 3.90
N VAL A 75 -25.77 -16.36 4.08
CA VAL A 75 -25.29 -17.65 3.56
C VAL A 75 -24.64 -18.43 4.70
N SER A 76 -25.17 -19.62 5.00
CA SER A 76 -24.58 -20.54 5.98
C SER A 76 -23.46 -21.34 5.33
N GLY A 77 -22.35 -21.53 6.02
CA GLY A 77 -21.24 -22.35 5.53
C GLY A 77 -20.20 -22.67 6.59
N THR A 78 -19.12 -23.29 6.14
CA THR A 78 -17.96 -23.62 7.00
C THR A 78 -16.93 -22.50 6.90
N LEU A 79 -16.61 -21.90 8.06
CA LEU A 79 -15.53 -20.95 8.24
C LEU A 79 -14.24 -21.68 8.61
N THR A 80 -13.17 -21.39 7.89
CA THR A 80 -11.80 -21.79 8.21
C THR A 80 -10.95 -20.54 8.43
N VAL A 81 -10.22 -20.50 9.54
CA VAL A 81 -9.19 -19.49 9.80
C VAL A 81 -7.83 -20.17 9.80
N THR A 82 -6.90 -19.67 9.01
CA THR A 82 -5.51 -20.15 8.95
C THR A 82 -4.57 -19.12 9.57
N ASP A 83 -3.26 -19.33 9.42
CA ASP A 83 -2.24 -18.31 9.68
C ASP A 83 -2.07 -17.30 8.52
N PHE A 84 -2.83 -17.43 7.43
CA PHE A 84 -2.78 -16.54 6.27
C PHE A 84 -4.13 -15.92 5.90
N ARG A 85 -5.22 -16.68 5.92
CA ARG A 85 -6.53 -16.25 5.40
C ARG A 85 -7.70 -16.63 6.34
N MET A 86 -8.80 -15.92 6.14
CA MET A 86 -10.14 -16.35 6.51
C MET A 86 -10.85 -16.86 5.26
N PHE A 87 -11.42 -18.05 5.32
CA PHE A 87 -12.06 -18.72 4.20
C PHE A 87 -13.45 -19.22 4.61
N ILE A 88 -14.48 -18.90 3.84
CA ILE A 88 -15.83 -19.42 4.04
C ILE A 88 -16.25 -20.14 2.77
N LYS A 89 -16.78 -21.35 2.91
CA LYS A 89 -17.35 -22.11 1.80
C LYS A 89 -18.71 -22.65 2.15
N SER A 90 -19.66 -22.50 1.24
CA SER A 90 -21.00 -23.06 1.32
C SER A 90 -21.31 -23.82 0.03
N VAL A 91 -21.61 -25.11 0.16
CA VAL A 91 -21.98 -25.99 -0.96
C VAL A 91 -23.48 -26.03 -1.22
N GLU A 92 -24.28 -25.20 -0.53
CA GLU A 92 -25.74 -25.10 -0.74
C GLU A 92 -26.10 -24.50 -2.10
N ARG A 93 -25.13 -23.91 -2.82
CA ARG A 93 -25.29 -23.32 -4.14
C ARG A 93 -24.36 -23.98 -5.15
N ASP A 94 -24.76 -23.93 -6.42
CA ASP A 94 -23.93 -24.33 -7.56
C ASP A 94 -23.77 -23.12 -8.52
N PRO A 95 -22.55 -22.58 -8.70
CA PRO A 95 -21.30 -22.99 -8.06
C PRO A 95 -21.29 -22.70 -6.54
N PRO A 96 -20.43 -23.40 -5.76
CA PRO A 96 -20.29 -23.16 -4.32
C PRO A 96 -19.97 -21.69 -4.01
N PHE A 97 -20.60 -21.16 -2.97
CA PHE A 97 -20.32 -19.82 -2.50
C PHE A 97 -19.02 -19.80 -1.71
N VAL A 98 -18.10 -18.90 -2.05
CA VAL A 98 -16.77 -18.80 -1.43
C VAL A 98 -16.46 -17.36 -1.07
N VAL A 99 -15.94 -17.14 0.14
CA VAL A 99 -15.34 -15.88 0.58
C VAL A 99 -13.91 -16.19 1.03
N ASP A 100 -12.92 -15.71 0.30
CA ASP A 100 -11.49 -15.83 0.62
C ASP A 100 -10.91 -14.45 0.93
N VAL A 101 -10.29 -14.31 2.10
CA VAL A 101 -9.86 -13.03 2.67
C VAL A 101 -8.49 -13.21 3.33
N PRO A 102 -7.40 -12.72 2.73
CA PRO A 102 -6.10 -12.70 3.40
C PRO A 102 -6.18 -11.90 4.70
N LEU A 103 -5.70 -12.45 5.81
CA LEU A 103 -5.81 -11.81 7.12
C LEU A 103 -5.08 -10.45 7.16
N GLY A 104 -4.06 -10.26 6.33
CA GLY A 104 -3.34 -8.98 6.20
C GLY A 104 -4.21 -7.82 5.70
N VAL A 105 -5.34 -8.09 5.03
CA VAL A 105 -6.29 -7.03 4.62
C VAL A 105 -7.22 -6.60 5.76
N ILE A 106 -7.30 -7.36 6.85
CA ILE A 106 -8.14 -7.00 7.99
C ILE A 106 -7.50 -5.81 8.72
N SER A 107 -8.29 -4.75 8.92
CA SER A 107 -7.89 -3.60 9.73
C SER A 107 -8.45 -3.63 11.14
N ARG A 108 -9.63 -4.25 11.33
CA ARG A 108 -10.32 -4.30 12.63
C ARG A 108 -11.28 -5.49 12.68
N VAL A 109 -11.45 -6.06 13.87
CA VAL A 109 -12.40 -7.12 14.17
C VAL A 109 -13.21 -6.68 15.39
N GLU A 110 -14.53 -6.63 15.28
CA GLU A 110 -15.45 -6.15 16.33
C GLU A 110 -16.56 -7.16 16.59
N LYS A 111 -16.92 -7.34 17.87
CA LYS A 111 -18.11 -8.12 18.23
C LYS A 111 -19.34 -7.24 18.03
N ILE A 112 -20.35 -7.78 17.35
CA ILE A 112 -21.61 -7.09 17.09
C ILE A 112 -22.79 -7.89 17.63
N GLY A 113 -23.87 -7.20 17.99
CA GLY A 113 -25.18 -7.82 18.17
C GLY A 113 -25.87 -7.89 16.81
N VAL A 114 -26.49 -9.04 16.50
CA VAL A 114 -27.23 -9.27 15.27
C VAL A 114 -28.67 -9.58 15.67
N GLN A 115 -29.61 -8.69 15.32
CA GLN A 115 -31.03 -8.94 15.52
C GLN A 115 -31.55 -9.84 14.40
N SER A 116 -32.02 -11.03 14.74
CA SER A 116 -32.74 -11.90 13.81
C SER A 116 -33.88 -12.59 14.53
N HIS A 117 -35.12 -12.34 14.08
CA HIS A 117 -36.35 -13.06 14.45
C HIS A 117 -36.53 -13.41 15.94
N GLY A 118 -36.26 -12.48 16.86
CA GLY A 118 -36.54 -12.65 18.29
C GLY A 118 -35.42 -13.29 19.12
N ASP A 119 -34.35 -13.77 18.49
CA ASP A 119 -33.14 -14.23 19.18
C ASP A 119 -32.00 -13.18 19.07
N ASN A 120 -31.38 -12.86 20.21
CA ASN A 120 -30.18 -12.03 20.26
C ASN A 120 -28.97 -12.86 19.78
N SER A 121 -28.78 -12.94 18.45
CA SER A 121 -27.58 -13.55 17.90
C SER A 121 -26.38 -12.60 18.05
N CYS A 122 -25.21 -13.16 18.37
CA CYS A 122 -23.96 -12.42 18.41
C CYS A 122 -23.19 -12.69 17.11
N GLY A 123 -22.42 -11.71 16.64
CA GLY A 123 -21.67 -11.80 15.40
C GLY A 123 -20.32 -11.09 15.48
N ILE A 124 -19.59 -11.14 14.38
CA ILE A 124 -18.35 -10.39 14.18
C ILE A 124 -18.50 -9.48 12.96
N GLU A 125 -18.11 -8.22 13.10
CA GLU A 125 -17.84 -7.33 11.98
C GLU A 125 -16.33 -7.23 11.74
N ILE A 126 -15.92 -7.44 10.50
CA ILE A 126 -14.53 -7.40 10.05
C ILE A 126 -14.40 -6.24 9.07
N VAL A 127 -13.66 -5.21 9.47
CA VAL A 127 -13.36 -4.06 8.62
C VAL A 127 -12.07 -4.35 7.87
N CYS A 128 -12.11 -4.24 6.54
CA CYS A 128 -10.96 -4.54 5.69
C CYS A 128 -10.40 -3.29 4.99
N LYS A 129 -9.12 -3.38 4.58
CA LYS A 129 -8.34 -2.34 3.88
C LYS A 129 -8.64 -2.30 2.38
N ASP A 130 -9.21 -3.37 1.83
CA ASP A 130 -9.61 -3.54 0.43
C ASP A 130 -11.04 -3.02 0.17
N MET A 131 -11.41 -1.91 0.83
CA MET A 131 -12.69 -1.19 0.64
C MET A 131 -13.97 -1.95 0.98
N ARG A 132 -13.89 -3.13 1.60
CA ARG A 132 -15.06 -3.91 2.06
C ARG A 132 -15.11 -4.08 3.59
N ASN A 133 -16.29 -4.47 4.06
CA ASN A 133 -16.56 -4.96 5.43
C ASN A 133 -17.32 -6.29 5.35
N LEU A 134 -17.00 -7.23 6.23
CA LEU A 134 -17.62 -8.55 6.30
C LEU A 134 -18.36 -8.69 7.63
N ARG A 135 -19.50 -9.38 7.62
CA ARG A 135 -20.28 -9.65 8.81
C ARG A 135 -20.56 -11.14 8.94
N LEU A 136 -20.26 -11.69 10.10
CA LEU A 136 -20.49 -13.08 10.46
C LEU A 136 -21.49 -13.14 11.62
N ALA A 137 -22.37 -14.13 11.62
CA ALA A 137 -23.28 -14.45 12.72
C ALA A 137 -23.18 -15.94 13.09
N TYR A 138 -23.46 -16.26 14.36
CA TYR A 138 -23.34 -17.60 14.93
C TYR A 138 -24.67 -18.13 15.45
N LYS A 139 -24.87 -19.45 15.35
CA LYS A 139 -25.94 -20.17 16.05
C LYS A 139 -25.44 -20.64 17.43
N GLN A 140 -25.80 -19.87 18.48
CA GLN A 140 -25.82 -20.13 19.93
C GLN A 140 -24.71 -20.93 20.70
N GLU A 141 -23.76 -21.64 20.10
CA GLU A 141 -22.69 -22.31 20.87
C GLU A 141 -21.56 -21.34 21.26
N GLU A 142 -21.49 -20.96 22.54
CA GLU A 142 -20.59 -19.91 23.03
C GLU A 142 -19.09 -20.20 22.88
N GLN A 143 -18.69 -21.48 22.93
CA GLN A 143 -17.28 -21.89 22.93
C GLN A 143 -16.61 -21.66 21.56
N ASN A 144 -17.29 -22.03 20.47
CA ASN A 144 -16.78 -21.85 19.11
C ASN A 144 -16.66 -20.36 18.75
N ARG A 145 -17.56 -19.50 19.29
CA ARG A 145 -17.54 -18.05 19.05
C ARG A 145 -16.28 -17.38 19.59
N LEU A 146 -15.85 -17.73 20.80
CA LEU A 146 -14.66 -17.15 21.41
C LEU A 146 -13.40 -17.57 20.64
N GLU A 147 -13.29 -18.84 20.28
CA GLU A 147 -12.14 -19.37 19.56
C GLU A 147 -11.96 -18.72 18.17
N ILE A 148 -13.05 -18.52 17.42
CA ILE A 148 -13.02 -17.83 16.12
C ILE A 148 -12.53 -16.39 16.28
N PHE A 149 -13.11 -15.64 17.21
CA PHE A 149 -12.76 -14.24 17.44
C PHE A 149 -11.31 -14.09 17.85
N GLU A 150 -10.85 -14.90 18.82
CA GLU A 150 -9.48 -14.90 19.30
C GLU A 150 -8.50 -15.25 18.18
N ASN A 151 -8.76 -16.30 17.40
CA ASN A 151 -7.89 -16.64 16.28
C ASN A 151 -7.88 -15.57 15.19
N LEU A 152 -9.03 -14.96 14.85
CA LEU A 152 -9.04 -13.86 13.88
C LEU A 152 -8.17 -12.68 14.37
N VAL A 153 -8.33 -12.26 15.62
CA VAL A 153 -7.54 -11.15 16.19
C VAL A 153 -6.06 -11.52 16.26
N THR A 154 -5.71 -12.69 16.79
CA THR A 154 -4.32 -13.11 16.95
C THR A 154 -3.62 -13.31 15.59
N ARG A 155 -4.30 -13.88 14.60
CA ARG A 155 -3.71 -14.21 13.29
C ARG A 155 -3.74 -13.04 12.30
N ALA A 156 -4.72 -12.13 12.38
CA ALA A 156 -4.76 -10.92 11.56
C ALA A 156 -3.77 -9.84 12.02
N PHE A 157 -3.40 -9.86 13.31
CA PHE A 157 -2.46 -8.90 13.88
C PHE A 157 -1.24 -9.61 14.49
N PRO A 158 -0.48 -10.39 13.69
CA PRO A 158 0.56 -11.27 14.24
C PRO A 158 1.67 -10.50 14.96
N VAL A 159 2.10 -9.35 14.43
CA VAL A 159 3.13 -8.49 15.05
C VAL A 159 2.69 -8.02 16.44
N SER A 160 1.43 -7.61 16.60
CA SER A 160 0.87 -7.18 17.89
C SER A 160 0.76 -8.32 18.90
N ASN A 161 0.80 -9.57 18.44
CA ASN A 161 0.66 -10.78 19.26
C ASN A 161 1.98 -11.58 19.36
N GLY A 162 3.12 -10.98 18.99
CA GLY A 162 4.42 -11.66 19.06
C GLY A 162 4.57 -12.85 18.10
N LEU A 163 3.77 -12.89 17.04
CA LEU A 163 3.80 -13.92 15.99
C LEU A 163 4.50 -13.41 14.72
N PRO A 164 5.12 -14.31 13.93
CA PRO A 164 5.67 -13.95 12.64
C PRO A 164 4.56 -13.63 11.62
N LEU A 165 4.87 -12.74 10.66
CA LEU A 165 4.04 -12.59 9.46
C LEU A 165 4.07 -13.87 8.64
N PHE A 166 2.96 -14.20 7.96
CA PHE A 166 2.87 -15.39 7.11
C PHE A 166 3.96 -15.47 6.03
N ALA A 167 4.49 -14.32 5.58
CA ALA A 167 5.61 -14.26 4.64
C ALA A 167 6.84 -15.08 5.08
N PHE A 168 7.05 -15.29 6.38
CA PHE A 168 8.15 -16.13 6.92
C PHE A 168 7.80 -17.62 7.01
N SER A 169 6.51 -17.96 6.89
CA SER A 169 6.02 -19.35 6.92
C SER A 169 5.72 -19.90 5.53
N TYR A 170 5.48 -19.04 4.55
CA TYR A 170 5.19 -19.39 3.16
C TYR A 170 6.38 -20.10 2.47
N LYS A 171 6.12 -21.24 1.83
CA LYS A 171 7.15 -22.15 1.27
C LYS A 171 6.99 -22.43 -0.22
N GLU A 172 6.10 -21.74 -0.92
CA GLU A 172 5.92 -21.94 -2.35
C GLU A 172 7.19 -21.53 -3.11
N LYS A 173 7.45 -22.23 -4.22
CA LYS A 173 8.64 -22.01 -5.03
C LYS A 173 8.22 -21.56 -6.42
N PHE A 174 8.85 -20.49 -6.88
CA PHE A 174 8.68 -19.95 -8.22
C PHE A 174 9.95 -20.16 -9.04
N ALA A 175 9.79 -20.29 -10.36
CA ALA A 175 10.92 -20.43 -11.27
C ALA A 175 11.84 -19.19 -11.29
N VAL A 176 11.27 -18.01 -11.04
CA VAL A 176 11.98 -16.73 -11.01
C VAL A 176 12.14 -16.26 -9.57
N ASN A 177 13.36 -15.89 -9.19
CA ASN A 177 13.64 -15.28 -7.89
C ASN A 177 13.40 -13.77 -7.94
N GLY A 178 12.25 -13.32 -7.41
CA GLY A 178 11.87 -11.90 -7.37
C GLY A 178 12.89 -10.99 -6.67
N TRP A 179 13.66 -11.51 -5.71
CA TRP A 179 14.71 -10.74 -5.00
C TRP A 179 15.90 -10.36 -5.87
N LYS A 180 16.02 -10.93 -7.07
CA LYS A 180 17.10 -10.66 -8.03
C LYS A 180 16.67 -9.77 -9.20
N VAL A 181 15.40 -9.33 -9.23
CA VAL A 181 14.87 -8.49 -10.31
C VAL A 181 15.51 -7.11 -10.32
N TYR A 182 15.73 -6.52 -9.15
CA TYR A 182 16.33 -5.19 -9.02
C TYR A 182 17.81 -5.29 -8.62
N ASP A 183 18.69 -4.80 -9.47
CA ASP A 183 20.10 -4.55 -9.19
C ASP A 183 20.37 -3.04 -9.36
N PRO A 184 20.69 -2.29 -8.28
CA PRO A 184 20.98 -0.87 -8.36
C PRO A 184 22.08 -0.53 -9.37
N MET A 185 23.12 -1.35 -9.47
CA MET A 185 24.25 -1.08 -10.38
C MET A 185 23.83 -1.27 -11.84
N ALA A 186 23.03 -2.30 -12.12
CA ALA A 186 22.48 -2.52 -13.45
C ALA A 186 21.52 -1.40 -13.87
N GLU A 187 20.68 -0.90 -12.95
CA GLU A 187 19.77 0.22 -13.22
C GLU A 187 20.53 1.52 -13.49
N TYR A 188 21.54 1.86 -12.69
CA TYR A 188 22.37 3.04 -12.97
C TYR A 188 23.14 2.90 -14.29
N LYS A 189 23.67 1.70 -14.59
CA LYS A 189 24.31 1.43 -15.88
C LYS A 189 23.34 1.61 -17.05
N ARG A 190 22.07 1.18 -16.91
CA ARG A 190 21.01 1.40 -17.92
C ARG A 190 20.77 2.88 -18.18
N GLN A 191 20.95 3.74 -17.18
CA GLN A 191 20.86 5.19 -17.30
C GLN A 191 22.16 5.87 -17.78
N GLY A 192 23.23 5.12 -18.06
CA GLY A 192 24.52 5.67 -18.51
C GLY A 192 25.42 6.18 -17.37
N LEU A 193 25.25 5.64 -16.15
CA LEU A 193 26.00 6.03 -14.96
C LEU A 193 26.98 4.93 -14.51
N PRO A 194 28.10 5.29 -13.83
CA PRO A 194 28.58 6.65 -13.60
C PRO A 194 29.07 7.31 -14.91
N ASN A 195 29.19 8.63 -14.90
CA ASN A 195 29.74 9.41 -16.01
C ASN A 195 30.65 10.54 -15.47
N GLU A 196 31.02 11.50 -16.32
CA GLU A 196 31.91 12.61 -15.92
C GLU A 196 31.30 13.46 -14.79
N SER A 197 29.98 13.70 -14.84
CA SER A 197 29.27 14.57 -13.89
C SER A 197 28.79 13.85 -12.63
N TRP A 198 28.54 12.54 -12.70
CA TRP A 198 27.90 11.77 -11.63
C TRP A 198 28.67 10.49 -11.27
N LYS A 199 28.90 10.29 -9.97
CA LYS A 199 29.54 9.09 -9.43
C LYS A 199 28.57 8.26 -8.58
N ILE A 200 28.83 6.95 -8.52
CA ILE A 200 28.18 6.03 -7.59
C ILE A 200 29.00 6.04 -6.28
N SER A 201 28.47 6.68 -5.24
CA SER A 201 29.06 6.70 -3.92
C SER A 201 28.63 5.49 -3.08
N LYS A 202 29.60 4.97 -2.31
CA LYS A 202 29.42 3.90 -1.32
C LYS A 202 29.40 4.42 0.12
N ILE A 203 29.36 5.73 0.31
CA ILE A 203 29.35 6.36 1.65
C ILE A 203 28.23 5.82 2.55
N ASN A 204 27.10 5.39 1.97
CA ASN A 204 25.97 4.86 2.72
C ASN A 204 25.92 3.31 2.75
N SER A 205 27.03 2.61 2.46
CA SER A 205 27.01 1.14 2.39
C SER A 205 26.66 0.46 3.72
N SER A 206 26.97 1.11 4.84
CA SER A 206 26.60 0.70 6.20
C SER A 206 25.35 1.42 6.73
N TYR A 207 24.68 2.21 5.90
CA TYR A 207 23.49 3.02 6.27
C TYR A 207 23.75 4.11 7.33
N GLU A 208 25.01 4.49 7.55
CA GLU A 208 25.40 5.49 8.55
C GLU A 208 25.09 6.94 8.13
N LEU A 209 25.20 7.26 6.83
CA LEU A 209 24.85 8.60 6.33
C LEU A 209 23.34 8.83 6.40
N CYS A 210 22.55 7.85 5.98
CA CYS A 210 21.10 7.86 6.04
C CYS A 210 20.54 6.44 6.09
N ASP A 211 19.96 6.09 7.24
CA ASP A 211 19.41 4.77 7.57
C ASP A 211 18.19 4.35 6.74
N THR A 212 17.57 5.31 6.07
CA THR A 212 16.35 5.12 5.26
C THR A 212 16.59 5.30 3.76
N TYR A 213 17.86 5.45 3.36
CA TYR A 213 18.29 5.47 1.97
C TYR A 213 18.93 4.14 1.55
N PRO A 214 19.06 3.87 0.24
CA PRO A 214 19.75 2.68 -0.22
C PRO A 214 21.25 2.73 0.10
N ALA A 215 21.90 1.56 0.06
CA ALA A 215 23.33 1.43 0.34
C ALA A 215 24.24 2.15 -0.67
N VAL A 216 23.77 2.35 -1.90
CA VAL A 216 24.49 3.04 -2.98
C VAL A 216 23.73 4.28 -3.40
N LEU A 217 24.43 5.41 -3.49
CA LEU A 217 23.85 6.72 -3.82
C LEU A 217 24.57 7.30 -5.02
N VAL A 218 23.83 7.88 -5.96
CA VAL A 218 24.41 8.63 -7.08
C VAL A 218 24.40 10.11 -6.76
N VAL A 219 25.58 10.71 -6.74
CA VAL A 219 25.86 12.10 -6.35
C VAL A 219 26.83 12.75 -7.35
N PRO A 220 26.93 14.08 -7.43
CA PRO A 220 27.86 14.72 -8.34
C PRO A 220 29.32 14.34 -8.07
N THR A 221 30.11 14.14 -9.12
CA THR A 221 31.49 13.63 -9.05
C THR A 221 32.40 14.49 -8.16
N SER A 222 32.26 15.80 -8.25
CA SER A 222 33.09 16.79 -7.55
C SER A 222 32.81 16.93 -6.05
N VAL A 223 31.69 16.39 -5.55
CA VAL A 223 31.32 16.48 -4.14
C VAL A 223 32.14 15.51 -3.30
N LYS A 224 32.71 16.00 -2.19
CA LYS A 224 33.46 15.19 -1.22
C LYS A 224 32.53 14.59 -0.16
N ASP A 225 32.92 13.46 0.41
CA ASP A 225 32.14 12.76 1.42
C ASP A 225 31.94 13.59 2.71
N ASP A 226 32.93 14.41 3.09
CA ASP A 226 32.81 15.35 4.22
C ASP A 226 31.75 16.44 3.96
N ASP A 227 31.70 16.98 2.74
CA ASP A 227 30.69 17.97 2.35
C ASP A 227 29.30 17.29 2.37
N LEU A 228 29.20 16.08 1.81
CA LEU A 228 27.96 15.31 1.79
C LEU A 228 27.43 15.00 3.21
N SER A 229 28.32 14.75 4.16
CA SER A 229 27.94 14.53 5.57
C SER A 229 27.34 15.79 6.21
N LYS A 230 27.84 16.97 5.86
CA LYS A 230 27.26 18.26 6.32
C LYS A 230 25.91 18.54 5.64
N VAL A 231 25.78 18.21 4.36
CA VAL A 231 24.48 18.26 3.64
C VAL A 231 23.48 17.34 4.33
N ALA A 232 23.89 16.12 4.71
CA ALA A 232 23.03 15.19 5.45
C ALA A 232 22.59 15.76 6.81
N ALA A 233 23.48 16.42 7.54
CA ALA A 233 23.11 17.09 8.79
C ALA A 233 22.08 18.22 8.62
N PHE A 234 22.05 18.87 7.44
CA PHE A 234 21.09 19.92 7.13
C PHE A 234 19.77 19.40 6.55
N ARG A 235 19.75 18.21 5.94
CA ARG A 235 18.57 17.59 5.35
C ARG A 235 17.85 16.70 6.35
N ALA A 236 16.54 16.87 6.52
CA ALA A 236 15.77 16.12 7.51
C ALA A 236 15.96 14.59 7.38
N LYS A 237 16.45 13.95 8.44
CA LYS A 237 16.81 12.51 8.50
C LYS A 237 17.98 12.10 7.60
N GLY A 238 18.90 13.01 7.26
CA GLY A 238 20.06 12.68 6.44
C GLY A 238 19.76 12.46 4.96
N ARG A 239 18.52 12.73 4.50
CA ARG A 239 18.06 12.43 3.14
C ARG A 239 18.50 13.51 2.17
N VAL A 240 19.78 13.49 1.84
CA VAL A 240 20.45 14.40 0.89
C VAL A 240 19.88 14.28 -0.53
N PRO A 241 19.97 15.31 -1.38
CA PRO A 241 19.56 15.17 -2.77
C PRO A 241 20.40 14.12 -3.51
N VAL A 242 19.75 13.07 -3.99
CA VAL A 242 20.39 11.97 -4.75
C VAL A 242 19.67 11.74 -6.07
N LEU A 243 20.42 11.35 -7.10
CA LEU A 243 19.89 11.10 -8.44
C LEU A 243 18.90 9.93 -8.41
N SER A 244 17.74 10.16 -9.00
CA SER A 244 16.72 9.13 -9.27
C SER A 244 16.66 8.79 -10.75
N TRP A 245 16.84 9.79 -11.61
CA TRP A 245 16.81 9.61 -13.06
C TRP A 245 17.66 10.68 -13.78
N ILE A 246 18.22 10.33 -14.93
CA ILE A 246 18.93 11.25 -15.84
C ILE A 246 18.45 11.08 -17.28
N HIS A 247 18.24 12.20 -17.97
CA HIS A 247 17.87 12.21 -19.39
C HIS A 247 19.06 11.81 -20.26
N PRO A 248 18.91 10.85 -21.19
CA PRO A 248 20.04 10.30 -21.94
C PRO A 248 20.75 11.33 -22.84
N GLU A 249 20.02 12.32 -23.37
CA GLU A 249 20.60 13.33 -24.27
C GLU A 249 20.93 14.65 -23.55
N SER A 250 19.93 15.36 -23.01
CA SER A 250 20.13 16.67 -22.35
C SER A 250 20.88 16.62 -21.02
N GLN A 251 21.10 15.45 -20.42
CA GLN A 251 21.69 15.26 -19.10
C GLN A 251 20.90 15.94 -17.95
N ALA A 252 19.66 16.38 -18.19
CA ALA A 252 18.79 16.86 -17.14
C ALA A 252 18.47 15.74 -16.13
N THR A 253 18.54 16.03 -14.83
CA THR A 253 18.36 15.03 -13.77
C THR A 253 17.13 15.28 -12.91
N ILE A 254 16.52 14.20 -12.44
CA ILE A 254 15.58 14.23 -11.33
C ILE A 254 16.32 13.74 -10.09
N THR A 255 16.49 14.63 -9.11
CA THR A 255 17.04 14.30 -7.79
C THR A 255 15.95 14.37 -6.73
N ARG A 256 16.04 13.53 -5.70
CA ARG A 256 15.09 13.51 -4.57
C ARG A 256 15.81 13.73 -3.25
N CYS A 257 15.17 14.45 -2.33
CA CYS A 257 15.68 14.72 -0.98
C CYS A 257 14.53 14.83 0.04
N SER A 258 14.87 15.09 1.30
CA SER A 258 13.95 15.68 2.28
C SER A 258 14.05 17.20 2.30
N GLN A 259 13.08 17.85 2.97
CA GLN A 259 13.15 19.27 3.29
C GLN A 259 14.47 19.67 4.00
N PRO A 260 14.97 20.90 3.77
CA PRO A 260 16.10 21.47 4.50
C PRO A 260 15.71 21.88 5.93
N SER A 261 16.67 21.88 6.85
CA SER A 261 16.48 22.24 8.26
C SER A 261 16.74 23.73 8.51
N VAL A 262 16.04 24.58 7.76
CA VAL A 262 16.16 26.05 7.78
C VAL A 262 15.70 26.61 9.13
N GLY A 263 14.55 26.15 9.60
CA GLY A 263 13.93 26.58 10.84
C GLY A 263 13.42 28.03 10.82
N PRO A 264 12.91 28.51 11.97
CA PRO A 264 12.39 29.87 12.09
C PRO A 264 13.48 30.95 12.01
N ASN A 265 14.76 30.59 12.16
CA ASN A 265 15.90 31.52 12.17
C ASN A 265 16.62 31.59 10.82
N ASP A 266 16.01 31.10 9.74
CA ASP A 266 16.59 31.11 8.39
C ASP A 266 18.02 30.55 8.33
N LYS A 267 18.26 29.41 9.00
CA LYS A 267 19.56 28.74 8.98
C LYS A 267 19.91 28.35 7.55
N ARG A 268 21.19 28.51 7.23
CA ARG A 268 21.78 28.20 5.93
C ARG A 268 22.86 27.14 6.07
N CYS A 269 23.09 26.39 5.00
CA CYS A 269 24.16 25.43 4.89
C CYS A 269 24.91 25.67 3.58
N LYS A 270 26.13 26.19 3.69
CA LYS A 270 26.97 26.52 2.51
C LYS A 270 27.24 25.28 1.67
N GLU A 271 27.39 24.13 2.31
CA GLU A 271 27.61 22.87 1.64
C GLU A 271 26.36 22.40 0.88
N ASP A 272 25.14 22.58 1.42
CA ASP A 272 23.89 22.26 0.71
C ASP A 272 23.65 23.21 -0.48
N GLU A 273 23.88 24.51 -0.29
CA GLU A 273 23.82 25.51 -1.36
C GLU A 273 24.78 25.17 -2.51
N LYS A 274 26.03 24.87 -2.17
CA LYS A 274 27.04 24.42 -3.14
C LYS A 274 26.66 23.09 -3.79
N TYR A 275 26.07 22.17 -3.03
CA TYR A 275 25.66 20.87 -3.53
C TYR A 275 24.57 20.99 -4.60
N LEU A 276 23.53 21.79 -4.35
CA LEU A 276 22.49 22.10 -5.33
C LEU A 276 23.03 22.84 -6.55
N GLN A 277 23.95 23.79 -6.35
CA GLN A 277 24.66 24.43 -7.45
C GLN A 277 25.43 23.41 -8.32
N THR A 278 26.10 22.43 -7.68
CA THR A 278 26.83 21.38 -8.40
C THR A 278 25.89 20.47 -9.20
N ILE A 279 24.69 20.19 -8.70
CA ILE A 279 23.65 19.46 -9.44
C ILE A 279 23.24 20.25 -10.70
N MET A 280 23.08 21.56 -10.58
CA MET A 280 22.76 22.41 -11.73
C MET A 280 23.91 22.43 -12.74
N ASP A 281 25.15 22.62 -12.28
CA ASP A 281 26.36 22.66 -13.12
C ASP A 281 26.62 21.32 -13.85
N ALA A 282 26.11 20.21 -13.33
CA ALA A 282 26.15 18.90 -13.99
C ALA A 282 25.33 18.84 -15.30
N ASN A 283 24.42 19.81 -15.51
CA ASN A 283 23.70 19.99 -16.76
C ASN A 283 24.17 21.28 -17.47
N ALA A 284 25.04 21.12 -18.46
CA ALA A 284 25.62 22.24 -19.23
C ALA A 284 24.59 23.07 -20.02
N GLN A 285 23.36 22.59 -20.18
CA GLN A 285 22.31 23.27 -20.95
C GLN A 285 21.37 24.12 -20.08
N SER A 286 21.52 24.12 -18.75
CA SER A 286 20.66 24.88 -17.85
C SER A 286 21.44 25.86 -16.98
N HIS A 287 20.84 27.01 -16.72
CA HIS A 287 21.32 28.01 -15.76
C HIS A 287 20.39 28.18 -14.56
N LYS A 288 19.38 27.31 -14.44
CA LYS A 288 18.42 27.30 -13.34
C LYS A 288 18.09 25.88 -12.90
N LEU A 289 17.98 25.68 -11.59
CA LEU A 289 17.49 24.45 -10.98
C LEU A 289 16.03 24.65 -10.55
N ILE A 290 15.13 23.73 -10.87
CA ILE A 290 13.75 23.79 -10.39
C ILE A 290 13.61 22.80 -9.22
N ILE A 291 13.14 23.31 -8.08
CA ILE A 291 12.85 22.54 -6.87
C ILE A 291 11.35 22.44 -6.77
N PHE A 292 10.82 21.22 -6.90
CA PHE A 292 9.42 20.94 -6.67
C PHE A 292 9.21 20.46 -5.23
N ASP A 293 8.63 21.32 -4.39
CA ASP A 293 8.15 20.92 -3.08
C ASP A 293 6.74 20.38 -3.22
N ALA A 294 6.56 19.10 -2.92
CA ALA A 294 5.26 18.45 -3.04
C ALA A 294 4.18 19.09 -2.17
N ARG A 295 4.57 19.74 -1.06
CA ARG A 295 3.62 20.24 -0.06
C ARG A 295 2.85 21.44 -0.55
N GLN A 296 1.76 21.71 0.16
CA GLN A 296 1.14 23.03 0.18
C GLN A 296 2.08 24.06 0.82
N ASN A 297 2.12 25.27 0.27
CA ASN A 297 2.96 26.36 0.78
C ASN A 297 2.76 26.60 2.30
N SER A 298 1.50 26.64 2.76
CA SER A 298 1.16 26.82 4.19
C SER A 298 1.70 25.71 5.10
N VAL A 299 1.77 24.48 4.60
CA VAL A 299 2.34 23.33 5.31
C VAL A 299 3.87 23.43 5.34
N ALA A 300 4.49 23.94 4.27
CA ALA A 300 5.92 24.20 4.24
C ALA A 300 6.32 25.28 5.26
N ASP A 301 5.55 26.37 5.37
CA ASP A 301 5.74 27.40 6.40
C ASP A 301 5.58 26.86 7.82
N THR A 302 4.56 26.02 8.05
CA THR A 302 4.37 25.35 9.35
C THR A 302 5.56 24.46 9.70
N ASN A 303 6.14 23.77 8.72
CA ASN A 303 7.35 22.97 8.94
C ASN A 303 8.58 23.85 9.20
N LYS A 304 8.70 25.00 8.53
CA LYS A 304 9.74 25.99 8.79
C LYS A 304 9.72 26.44 10.25
N ALA A 305 8.55 26.77 10.78
CA ALA A 305 8.38 27.13 12.20
C ALA A 305 8.81 26.01 13.18
N LYS A 306 8.77 24.74 12.74
CA LYS A 306 9.15 23.55 13.52
C LYS A 306 10.59 23.09 13.30
N GLY A 307 11.43 23.87 12.59
CA GLY A 307 12.83 23.53 12.34
C GLY A 307 13.14 22.92 10.97
N GLY A 308 12.12 22.61 10.16
CA GLY A 308 12.24 22.22 8.75
C GLY A 308 12.30 23.46 7.84
N GLY A 309 11.67 23.39 6.66
CA GLY A 309 11.54 24.55 5.78
C GLY A 309 11.64 24.21 4.30
N TYR A 310 12.08 25.19 3.52
CA TYR A 310 12.25 25.11 2.06
C TYR A 310 13.36 26.08 1.63
N GLU A 311 13.88 25.88 0.43
CA GLU A 311 14.95 26.64 -0.19
C GLU A 311 14.48 28.06 -0.57
N SER A 312 14.99 29.10 0.10
CA SER A 312 14.65 30.50 -0.24
C SER A 312 15.47 31.01 -1.43
N GLU A 313 14.89 31.90 -2.24
CA GLU A 313 15.59 32.54 -3.37
C GLU A 313 16.89 33.28 -2.93
N SER A 314 16.91 33.83 -1.71
CA SER A 314 18.08 34.50 -1.14
C SER A 314 19.24 33.57 -0.80
N ALA A 315 18.95 32.30 -0.47
CA ALA A 315 19.96 31.30 -0.16
C ALA A 315 20.36 30.49 -1.40
N TYR A 316 19.41 30.28 -2.32
CA TYR A 316 19.57 29.49 -3.54
C TYR A 316 19.21 30.34 -4.77
N PRO A 317 20.06 31.31 -5.17
CA PRO A 317 19.71 32.32 -6.19
C PRO A 317 19.45 31.74 -7.58
N ASN A 318 20.03 30.58 -7.90
CA ASN A 318 19.85 29.89 -9.17
C ASN A 318 18.77 28.79 -9.10
N ALA A 319 17.99 28.72 -8.01
CA ALA A 319 16.91 27.78 -7.85
C ALA A 319 15.54 28.48 -7.96
N GLU A 320 14.58 27.82 -8.61
CA GLU A 320 13.17 28.16 -8.60
C GLU A 320 12.42 27.17 -7.74
N LEU A 321 11.71 27.65 -6.70
CA LEU A 321 10.89 26.79 -5.86
C LEU A 321 9.43 26.82 -6.34
N VAL A 322 8.87 25.65 -6.59
CA VAL A 322 7.46 25.46 -6.98
C VAL A 322 6.78 24.55 -5.97
N PHE A 323 5.68 24.99 -5.38
CA PHE A 323 4.82 24.17 -4.53
C PHE A 323 3.78 23.44 -5.37
N LEU A 324 3.69 22.11 -5.22
CA LEU A 324 2.74 21.27 -5.95
C LEU A 324 1.37 21.18 -5.27
N GLU A 325 1.22 21.72 -4.06
CA GLU A 325 -0.06 21.75 -3.34
C GLU A 325 -0.66 20.35 -3.02
N ILE A 326 0.19 19.34 -2.87
CA ILE A 326 -0.21 17.99 -2.48
C ILE A 326 -0.40 17.92 -0.96
N HIS A 327 -1.59 17.49 -0.55
CA HIS A 327 -1.94 17.37 0.86
C HIS A 327 -1.21 16.20 1.55
N ASN A 328 -1.09 16.28 2.87
CA ASN A 328 -0.41 15.26 3.66
C ASN A 328 -1.20 13.94 3.77
N ILE A 329 -0.54 12.92 4.31
CA ILE A 329 -1.10 11.56 4.46
C ILE A 329 -2.41 11.49 5.26
N HIS A 330 -2.68 12.44 6.16
CA HIS A 330 -3.92 12.45 6.95
C HIS A 330 -5.12 12.83 6.09
N VAL A 331 -4.93 13.78 5.18
CA VAL A 331 -5.95 14.20 4.21
C VAL A 331 -6.23 13.09 3.22
N MET A 332 -5.18 12.45 2.68
CA MET A 332 -5.33 11.31 1.75
C MET A 332 -6.05 10.13 2.39
N ARG A 333 -5.73 9.82 3.66
CA ARG A 333 -6.41 8.78 4.43
C ARG A 333 -7.89 9.10 4.66
N GLU A 334 -8.21 10.35 4.97
CA GLU A 334 -9.60 10.79 5.16
C GLU A 334 -10.39 10.76 3.84
N SER A 335 -9.76 11.15 2.73
CA SER A 335 -10.33 11.04 1.39
C SER A 335 -10.69 9.60 1.04
N LEU A 336 -9.77 8.65 1.25
CA LEU A 336 -10.04 7.23 1.00
C LEU A 336 -11.13 6.67 1.93
N ARG A 337 -11.18 7.12 3.19
CA ARG A 337 -12.23 6.73 4.14
C ARG A 337 -13.61 7.16 3.64
N LYS A 338 -13.77 8.42 3.22
CA LYS A 338 -15.03 8.92 2.63
C LYS A 338 -15.39 8.16 1.35
N LEU A 339 -14.39 7.86 0.50
CA LEU A 339 -14.61 7.08 -0.70
C LEU A 339 -15.16 5.69 -0.37
N LYS A 340 -14.61 4.99 0.64
CA LYS A 340 -15.10 3.69 1.09
C LYS A 340 -16.59 3.73 1.47
N GLU A 341 -17.03 4.79 2.13
CA GLU A 341 -18.42 4.94 2.61
C GLU A 341 -19.44 5.05 1.48
N ILE A 342 -19.07 5.65 0.34
CA ILE A 342 -19.99 5.87 -0.77
C ILE A 342 -20.00 4.73 -1.80
N VAL A 343 -18.96 3.88 -1.80
CA VAL A 343 -18.81 2.78 -2.77
C VAL A 343 -19.21 1.41 -2.22
N TYR A 344 -19.27 1.24 -0.89
CA TYR A 344 -19.57 -0.05 -0.27
C TYR A 344 -20.52 0.08 0.93
N PRO A 345 -21.55 -0.79 1.06
CA PRO A 345 -21.87 -1.88 0.13
C PRO A 345 -22.69 -1.44 -1.08
N THR A 346 -23.46 -0.35 -0.97
CA THR A 346 -24.41 0.06 -2.00
C THR A 346 -24.15 1.51 -2.41
N ILE A 347 -24.14 1.75 -3.72
CA ILE A 347 -23.95 3.07 -4.29
C ILE A 347 -25.30 3.81 -4.36
N ASP A 348 -25.31 5.06 -3.92
CA ASP A 348 -26.42 5.98 -4.19
C ASP A 348 -26.24 6.60 -5.59
N GLU A 349 -26.85 5.96 -6.59
CA GLU A 349 -26.79 6.38 -7.99
C GLU A 349 -27.30 7.81 -8.21
N THR A 350 -28.27 8.26 -7.42
CA THR A 350 -28.89 9.59 -7.60
C THR A 350 -27.95 10.73 -7.22
N ARG A 351 -27.02 10.47 -6.29
CA ARG A 351 -26.04 11.44 -5.77
C ARG A 351 -24.61 11.02 -6.05
N TRP A 352 -24.38 10.10 -6.98
CA TRP A 352 -23.06 9.53 -7.23
C TRP A 352 -21.98 10.60 -7.45
N LEU A 353 -22.20 11.53 -8.38
CA LEU A 353 -21.21 12.54 -8.73
C LEU A 353 -20.92 13.49 -7.55
N SER A 354 -21.94 13.96 -6.84
CA SER A 354 -21.75 14.84 -5.68
C SER A 354 -21.09 14.11 -4.51
N ASN A 355 -21.41 12.83 -4.31
CA ASN A 355 -20.81 12.02 -3.27
C ASN A 355 -19.32 11.81 -3.57
N VAL A 356 -18.96 11.46 -4.82
CA VAL A 356 -17.56 11.30 -5.25
C VAL A 356 -16.79 12.61 -5.09
N ASP A 357 -17.35 13.73 -5.54
CA ASP A 357 -16.74 15.06 -5.42
C ASP A 357 -16.41 15.40 -3.95
N SER A 358 -17.34 15.12 -3.02
CA SER A 358 -17.14 15.36 -1.57
C SER A 358 -16.01 14.55 -0.91
N THR A 359 -15.53 13.49 -1.57
CA THR A 359 -14.38 12.71 -1.10
C THR A 359 -13.05 13.40 -1.41
N HIS A 360 -13.03 14.28 -2.42
CA HIS A 360 -11.83 14.88 -3.02
C HIS A 360 -10.83 13.86 -3.58
N TRP A 361 -11.19 12.58 -3.70
CA TRP A 361 -10.25 11.54 -4.13
C TRP A 361 -9.70 11.81 -5.54
N LEU A 362 -10.58 12.11 -6.49
CA LEU A 362 -10.18 12.40 -7.87
C LEU A 362 -9.46 13.75 -8.00
N GLU A 363 -9.75 14.71 -7.11
CA GLU A 363 -9.01 15.96 -7.01
C GLU A 363 -7.55 15.68 -6.66
N TYR A 364 -7.29 14.84 -5.65
CA TYR A 364 -5.94 14.49 -5.23
C TYR A 364 -5.18 13.58 -6.21
N ILE A 365 -5.87 12.84 -7.08
CA ILE A 365 -5.23 12.05 -8.15
C ILE A 365 -4.83 12.92 -9.35
N ARG A 366 -5.54 14.03 -9.59
CA ARG A 366 -5.28 14.92 -10.72
C ARG A 366 -3.97 15.70 -10.58
N VAL A 367 -3.54 15.95 -9.34
CA VAL A 367 -2.37 16.79 -9.00
C VAL A 367 -1.07 16.13 -9.45
#